data_AF-A0A3B0WR11-F1
#
_entry.id   AF-A0A3B0WR11-F1
#
_cell.length_a   1.000
_cell.length_b   1.000
_cell.length_c   1.000
_cell.angle_alpha   90.00
_cell.angle_beta   90.00
_cell.angle_gamma   90.00
#
_symmetry.space_group_name_H-M   'P 1'
#
loop_
_entity.id
_entity.type
_entity.pdbx_description
1 polymer ?
#
loop_
_entity_poly.entity_id
_entity_poly.type
_entity_poly.pdbx_seq_one_letter_code
_entity_poly.pdbx_strand_id
1 'polypeptide(L)'
;MKNLKPLIGISRCLLGDAVRYDGQSKANQIILEQLATLFKFVPICPEVEAGLSIPRPPVQLTGSIKNPKLTGRDNFSIDVTDIMQNYCNTKPAKLNHLSGFIFKSHSPSCGLNSTPVFINGRSVTETSRGIFAKRLCETYPKLLVIEDTELNKKTQLNRFIQTVLDHH
;
A
#
# COMPACT_ATOMS: atom_id res chain seq x y z
N MET A 1 15.11 6.56 -29.69
CA MET A 1 13.81 6.52 -28.99
C MET A 1 14.10 6.40 -27.50
N LYS A 2 13.53 7.26 -26.63
CA LYS A 2 13.74 7.11 -25.18
C LYS A 2 13.01 5.84 -24.75
N ASN A 3 13.73 4.80 -24.31
CA ASN A 3 13.13 3.68 -23.58
C ASN A 3 12.47 4.25 -22.32
N LEU A 4 11.15 4.43 -22.34
CA LEU A 4 10.41 4.83 -21.15
C LEU A 4 10.30 3.61 -20.24
N LYS A 5 10.85 3.71 -19.04
CA LYS A 5 10.67 2.69 -18.00
C LYS A 5 9.20 2.63 -17.55
N PRO A 6 8.66 1.43 -17.23
CA PRO A 6 7.35 1.25 -16.59
C PRO A 6 7.18 2.07 -15.32
N LEU A 7 5.95 2.56 -15.10
CA LEU A 7 5.59 3.28 -13.88
C LEU A 7 4.99 2.31 -12.86
N ILE A 8 5.61 2.25 -11.68
CA ILE A 8 5.20 1.36 -10.59
C ILE A 8 4.81 2.20 -9.39
N GLY A 9 3.56 2.05 -8.96
CA GLY A 9 3.10 2.63 -7.70
C GLY A 9 3.80 1.92 -6.54
N ILE A 10 4.20 2.67 -5.52
CA ILE A 10 4.90 2.07 -4.39
C ILE A 10 4.52 2.71 -3.07
N SER A 11 4.34 1.90 -2.03
CA SER A 11 4.18 2.42 -0.67
C SER A 11 5.41 3.24 -0.30
N ARG A 12 5.22 4.55 -0.14
CA ARG A 12 6.30 5.54 -0.06
C ARG A 12 7.35 5.26 1.03
N CYS A 13 6.95 4.66 2.15
CA CYS A 13 7.87 4.27 3.22
C CYS A 13 8.93 3.24 2.78
N LEU A 14 8.65 2.45 1.73
CA LEU A 14 9.58 1.46 1.16
C LEU A 14 10.74 2.10 0.39
N LEU A 15 10.60 3.37 0.00
CA LEU A 15 11.66 4.14 -0.66
C LEU A 15 12.61 4.82 0.33
N GLY A 16 12.41 4.65 1.64
CA GLY A 16 13.22 5.28 2.67
C GLY A 16 12.65 6.60 3.21
N ASP A 17 11.51 7.06 2.70
CA ASP A 17 10.84 8.23 3.23
C ASP A 17 10.24 7.97 4.63
N ALA A 18 10.45 8.92 5.53
CA ALA A 18 10.02 8.89 6.93
C ALA A 18 8.52 9.21 7.10
N VAL A 19 7.64 8.45 6.43
CA VAL A 19 6.19 8.74 6.35
C VAL A 19 5.31 7.81 7.19
N ARG A 20 5.92 6.87 7.92
CA ARG A 20 5.17 5.99 8.83
C ARG A 20 4.57 6.77 9.99
N TYR A 21 3.62 6.14 10.69
CA TYR A 21 2.95 6.74 11.83
C TYR A 21 3.92 7.15 12.96
N ASP A 22 5.01 6.41 13.12
CA ASP A 22 6.09 6.64 14.09
C ASP A 22 7.19 7.58 13.57
N GLY A 23 7.00 8.21 12.40
CA GLY A 23 8.02 9.07 11.78
C GLY A 23 9.23 8.33 11.25
N GLN A 24 9.17 6.99 11.14
CA GLN A 24 10.26 6.19 10.60
C GLN A 24 10.03 5.83 9.13
N SER A 25 11.08 5.31 8.49
CA SER A 25 10.98 4.71 7.16
C SER A 25 10.96 3.18 7.24
N LYS A 26 10.83 2.54 6.07
CA LYS A 26 10.98 1.09 5.93
C LYS A 26 11.65 0.78 4.59
N ALA A 27 12.77 1.45 4.32
CA ALA A 27 13.56 1.28 3.11
C ALA A 27 13.76 -0.20 2.78
N ASN A 28 13.53 -0.57 1.52
CA ASN A 28 13.72 -1.93 1.03
C ASN A 28 14.81 -1.93 -0.04
N GLN A 29 15.89 -2.70 0.21
CA GLN A 29 17.06 -2.67 -0.65
C GLN A 29 16.81 -3.23 -2.06
N ILE A 30 15.98 -4.27 -2.18
CA ILE A 30 15.59 -4.84 -3.48
C ILE A 30 14.91 -3.76 -4.33
N ILE A 31 14.05 -2.94 -3.72
CA ILE A 31 13.39 -1.84 -4.41
C ILE A 31 14.39 -0.78 -4.86
N LEU A 32 15.25 -0.34 -3.93
CA LEU A 32 16.15 0.79 -4.15
C LEU A 32 17.31 0.48 -5.11
N GLU A 33 17.86 -0.72 -5.04
CA GLU A 33 19.02 -1.11 -5.85
C GLU A 33 18.62 -1.84 -7.12
N GLN A 34 17.68 -2.77 -7.04
CA GLN A 34 17.35 -3.63 -8.18
C GLN A 34 16.21 -3.04 -9.00
N LEU A 35 15.05 -2.84 -8.39
CA LEU A 35 13.84 -2.42 -9.13
C LEU A 35 13.94 -0.99 -9.67
N ALA A 36 14.68 -0.09 -9.00
CA ALA A 36 14.93 1.28 -9.48
C ALA A 36 15.70 1.31 -10.81
N THR A 37 16.52 0.30 -11.09
CA THR A 37 17.23 0.19 -12.37
C THR A 37 16.29 -0.14 -13.52
N LEU A 38 15.14 -0.77 -13.24
CA LEU A 38 14.19 -1.27 -14.22
C LEU A 38 12.97 -0.34 -14.39
N PHE A 39 12.49 0.25 -13.30
CA PHE A 39 11.21 0.96 -13.26
C PHE A 39 11.37 2.42 -12.81
N LYS A 40 10.32 3.21 -13.05
CA LYS A 40 10.13 4.52 -12.43
C LYS A 40 9.05 4.40 -11.36
N PHE A 41 9.33 4.95 -10.18
CA PHE A 41 8.40 4.84 -9.05
C PHE A 41 7.47 6.04 -8.94
N VAL A 42 6.20 5.75 -8.66
CA VAL A 42 5.18 6.71 -8.24
C VAL A 42 4.96 6.50 -6.73
N PRO A 43 5.63 7.27 -5.86
CA PRO A 43 5.52 7.10 -4.41
C PRO A 43 4.13 7.49 -3.93
N ILE A 44 3.50 6.61 -3.15
CA ILE A 44 2.16 6.84 -2.59
C ILE A 44 2.15 6.54 -1.10
N CYS A 45 1.67 7.49 -0.31
CA CYS A 45 1.37 7.30 1.11
C CYS A 45 -0.08 7.70 1.35
N PRO A 46 -1.03 6.74 1.37
CA PRO A 46 -2.44 7.06 1.47
C PRO A 46 -2.79 7.90 2.70
N GLU A 47 -2.18 7.60 3.84
CA GLU A 47 -2.43 8.30 5.10
C GLU A 47 -1.98 9.76 5.04
N VAL A 48 -0.74 10.01 4.59
CA VAL A 48 -0.21 11.38 4.51
C VAL A 48 -0.92 12.19 3.43
N GLU A 49 -1.19 11.58 2.27
CA GLU A 49 -1.89 12.25 1.19
C GLU A 49 -3.37 12.50 1.48
N ALA A 50 -3.97 11.74 2.40
CA ALA A 50 -5.30 12.02 2.94
C ALA A 50 -5.27 13.13 4.01
N GLY A 51 -4.09 13.61 4.44
CA GLY A 51 -3.92 14.72 5.37
C GLY A 51 -3.53 14.32 6.80
N LEU A 52 -3.21 13.06 7.06
CA LEU A 52 -2.76 12.64 8.39
C LEU A 52 -1.31 13.09 8.63
N SER A 53 -1.01 13.49 9.87
CA SER A 53 0.31 14.02 10.26
C SER A 53 1.41 12.95 10.31
N ILE A 54 2.66 13.42 10.43
CA ILE A 54 3.82 12.62 10.80
C ILE A 54 4.51 13.31 11.99
N PRO A 55 4.68 12.64 13.15
CA PRO A 55 4.07 11.36 13.51
C PRO A 55 2.53 11.48 13.65
N ARG A 56 1.86 10.33 13.77
CA ARG A 56 0.42 10.22 14.05
C ARG A 56 0.15 8.98 14.92
N PRO A 57 -0.95 8.96 15.68
CA PRO A 57 -1.37 7.76 16.40
C PRO A 57 -1.54 6.58 15.45
N PRO A 58 -1.13 5.36 15.85
CA PRO A 58 -1.33 4.17 15.04
C PRO A 58 -2.82 3.87 14.89
N VAL A 59 -3.20 3.43 13.69
CA VAL A 59 -4.56 3.04 13.35
C VAL A 59 -4.60 1.58 12.92
N GLN A 60 -5.78 0.97 12.94
CA GLN A 60 -6.02 -0.41 12.56
C GLN A 60 -7.40 -0.57 11.91
N LEU A 61 -7.61 -1.66 11.17
CA LEU A 61 -8.92 -1.99 10.64
C LEU A 61 -9.83 -2.54 11.73
N THR A 62 -11.05 -2.01 11.84
CA THR A 62 -12.04 -2.46 12.83
C THR A 62 -13.43 -2.67 12.26
N GLY A 63 -14.25 -3.44 12.95
CA GLY A 63 -15.64 -3.69 12.55
C GLY A 63 -15.77 -4.78 11.49
N SER A 64 -16.37 -4.47 10.34
CA SER A 64 -16.66 -5.50 9.34
C SER A 64 -15.44 -5.86 8.49
N ILE A 65 -15.20 -7.15 8.24
CA ILE A 65 -14.20 -7.60 7.24
C ILE A 65 -14.56 -7.06 5.84
N LYS A 66 -15.85 -7.02 5.50
CA LYS A 66 -16.30 -6.56 4.18
C LYS A 66 -16.09 -5.06 4.04
N ASN A 67 -16.42 -4.28 5.06
CA ASN A 67 -16.31 -2.81 5.05
C ASN A 67 -15.70 -2.34 6.39
N PRO A 68 -14.37 -2.45 6.55
CA PRO A 68 -13.73 -2.08 7.80
C PRO A 68 -13.69 -0.57 7.96
N LYS A 69 -13.75 -0.13 9.21
CA LYS A 69 -13.38 1.22 9.64
C LYS A 69 -11.87 1.29 9.84
N LEU A 70 -11.32 2.50 9.83
CA LEU A 70 -9.94 2.78 10.21
C LEU A 70 -9.92 3.62 11.48
N THR A 71 -9.72 2.96 12.62
CA THR A 71 -9.78 3.60 13.95
C THR A 71 -8.43 3.51 14.65
N GLY A 72 -8.21 4.33 15.66
CA GLY A 72 -6.99 4.26 16.48
C GLY A 72 -6.82 2.88 17.12
N ARG A 73 -5.57 2.39 17.12
CA ARG A 73 -5.18 1.14 17.79
C ARG A 73 -5.10 1.33 19.30
N ASP A 74 -4.41 2.40 19.70
CA ASP A 74 -4.10 2.68 21.10
C ASP A 74 -5.03 3.77 21.68
N ASN A 75 -5.68 4.56 20.82
CA ASN A 75 -6.66 5.59 21.20
C ASN A 75 -7.96 5.42 20.38
N PHE A 76 -8.97 4.84 21.00
CA PHE A 76 -10.25 4.52 20.35
C PHE A 76 -11.13 5.74 20.03
N SER A 77 -10.80 6.94 20.50
CA SER A 77 -11.48 8.17 20.09
C SER A 77 -11.13 8.62 18.68
N ILE A 78 -10.06 8.06 18.10
CA ILE A 78 -9.60 8.36 16.74
C ILE A 78 -10.38 7.49 15.75
N ASP A 79 -11.10 8.15 14.85
CA ASP A 79 -11.70 7.54 13.66
C ASP A 79 -11.29 8.38 12.44
N VAL A 80 -10.49 7.78 11.55
CA VAL A 80 -10.01 8.42 10.31
C VAL A 80 -10.67 7.81 9.08
N THR A 81 -11.75 7.04 9.27
CA THR A 81 -12.42 6.29 8.21
C THR A 81 -12.85 7.21 7.06
N ASP A 82 -13.55 8.30 7.36
CA ASP A 82 -14.13 9.16 6.31
C ASP A 82 -13.05 9.89 5.50
N ILE A 83 -12.03 10.43 6.18
CA ILE A 83 -10.89 11.10 5.55
C ILE A 83 -10.20 10.13 4.56
N MET A 84 -9.95 8.90 5.01
CA MET A 84 -9.32 7.91 4.16
C MET A 84 -10.21 7.38 3.04
N GLN A 85 -11.52 7.22 3.30
CA GLN A 85 -12.46 6.82 2.25
C GLN A 85 -12.55 7.89 1.16
N ASN A 86 -12.60 9.17 1.53
CA ASN A 86 -12.58 10.28 0.58
C ASN A 86 -11.32 10.27 -0.30
N TYR A 87 -10.15 10.04 0.31
CA TYR A 87 -8.91 9.86 -0.44
C TYR A 87 -8.98 8.64 -1.39
N CYS A 88 -9.45 7.49 -0.90
CA CYS A 88 -9.57 6.28 -1.70
C CYS A 88 -10.61 6.39 -2.82
N ASN A 89 -11.61 7.25 -2.70
CA ASN A 89 -12.59 7.50 -3.74
C ASN A 89 -12.02 8.32 -4.91
N THR A 90 -10.95 9.09 -4.68
CA THR A 90 -10.44 10.06 -5.69
C THR A 90 -9.05 9.71 -6.22
N LYS A 91 -8.14 9.20 -5.38
CA LYS A 91 -6.76 8.93 -5.78
C LYS A 91 -6.65 7.81 -6.81
N PRO A 92 -7.26 6.62 -6.65
CA PRO A 92 -7.07 5.49 -7.56
C PRO A 92 -7.37 5.84 -9.01
N ALA A 93 -8.41 6.63 -9.29
CA ALA A 93 -8.75 7.05 -10.65
C ALA A 93 -7.60 7.79 -11.38
N LYS A 94 -6.67 8.41 -10.64
CA LYS A 94 -5.50 9.12 -11.18
C LYS A 94 -4.30 8.20 -11.43
N LEU A 95 -4.43 6.89 -11.17
CA LEU A 95 -3.35 5.90 -11.23
C LEU A 95 -3.51 4.88 -12.37
N ASN A 96 -4.34 5.21 -13.38
CA ASN A 96 -4.58 4.37 -14.56
C ASN A 96 -3.32 4.12 -15.43
N HIS A 97 -2.25 4.88 -15.21
CA HIS A 97 -1.00 4.82 -15.94
C HIS A 97 0.03 3.87 -15.30
N LEU A 98 -0.31 3.22 -14.18
CA LEU A 98 0.60 2.30 -13.49
C LEU A 98 0.59 0.93 -14.19
N SER A 99 1.78 0.35 -14.35
CA SER A 99 1.98 -1.03 -14.80
C SER A 99 1.91 -2.04 -13.66
N GLY A 100 2.05 -1.57 -12.42
CA GLY A 100 1.96 -2.39 -11.22
C GLY A 100 2.04 -1.57 -9.94
N PHE A 101 1.85 -2.23 -8.80
CA PHE A 101 1.96 -1.61 -7.48
C PHE A 101 2.67 -2.52 -6.46
N ILE A 102 3.60 -1.96 -5.69
CA ILE A 102 4.27 -2.63 -4.57
C ILE A 102 3.78 -2.06 -3.24
N PHE A 103 3.09 -2.89 -2.48
CA PHE A 103 2.45 -2.54 -1.22
C PHE A 103 3.34 -2.83 0.00
N LYS A 104 3.23 -2.00 1.03
CA LYS A 104 3.78 -2.31 2.36
C LYS A 104 2.84 -3.26 3.10
N SER A 105 3.31 -4.48 3.38
CA SER A 105 2.60 -5.47 4.20
C SER A 105 2.25 -4.95 5.59
N HIS A 106 1.16 -5.48 6.15
CA HIS A 106 0.60 -5.18 7.48
C HIS A 106 0.15 -3.72 7.70
N SER A 107 0.15 -2.89 6.66
CA SER A 107 -0.40 -1.53 6.76
C SER A 107 -1.92 -1.58 6.68
N PRO A 108 -2.65 -0.88 7.56
CA PRO A 108 -4.10 -0.83 7.51
C PRO A 108 -4.64 -0.04 6.30
N SER A 109 -3.77 0.73 5.63
CA SER A 109 -4.08 1.40 4.37
C SER A 109 -3.58 0.61 3.17
N CYS A 110 -2.33 0.16 3.20
CA CYS A 110 -1.63 -0.39 2.05
C CYS A 110 -1.50 -1.92 2.01
N GLY A 111 -1.72 -2.66 3.11
CA GLY A 111 -1.51 -4.10 3.11
C GLY A 111 -2.41 -4.78 2.08
N LEU A 112 -1.84 -5.67 1.27
CA LEU A 112 -2.53 -6.33 0.16
C LEU A 112 -3.21 -7.64 0.59
N ASN A 113 -2.59 -8.49 1.41
CA ASN A 113 -3.25 -9.69 1.95
C ASN A 113 -2.70 -10.05 3.35
N SER A 114 -2.35 -9.02 4.12
CA SER A 114 -1.61 -9.16 5.38
C SER A 114 -2.13 -8.23 6.48
N THR A 115 -3.32 -7.66 6.29
CA THR A 115 -3.86 -6.66 7.21
C THR A 115 -4.85 -7.30 8.18
N PRO A 116 -4.64 -7.20 9.50
CA PRO A 116 -5.61 -7.73 10.45
C PRO A 116 -6.85 -6.85 10.57
N VAL A 117 -8.01 -7.45 10.84
CA VAL A 117 -9.26 -6.73 11.18
C VAL A 117 -9.70 -7.10 12.59
N PHE A 118 -10.01 -6.10 13.41
CA PHE A 118 -10.36 -6.29 14.82
C PHE A 118 -11.85 -6.05 15.10
N ILE A 119 -12.47 -6.96 15.84
CA ILE A 119 -13.83 -6.83 16.38
C ILE A 119 -13.76 -7.08 17.88
N ASN A 120 -14.29 -6.15 18.68
CA ASN A 120 -14.27 -6.23 20.15
C ASN A 120 -12.85 -6.53 20.71
N GLY A 121 -11.84 -5.87 20.14
CA GLY A 121 -10.44 -6.01 20.54
C GLY A 121 -9.75 -7.31 20.10
N ARG A 122 -10.43 -8.20 19.37
CA ARG A 122 -9.86 -9.46 18.86
C ARG A 122 -9.72 -9.41 17.36
N SER A 123 -8.58 -9.87 16.85
CA SER A 123 -8.42 -10.08 15.42
C SER A 123 -9.32 -11.22 14.97
N VAL A 124 -10.13 -10.96 13.94
CA VAL A 124 -11.01 -11.97 13.31
C VAL A 124 -10.44 -12.48 11.99
N THR A 125 -9.39 -11.84 11.48
CA THR A 125 -8.62 -12.26 10.29
C THR A 125 -7.28 -11.54 10.31
N GLU A 126 -6.24 -12.19 9.80
CA GLU A 126 -4.88 -11.63 9.67
C GLU A 126 -4.53 -11.24 8.21
N THR A 127 -5.41 -11.57 7.25
CA THR A 127 -5.06 -11.61 5.81
C THR A 127 -5.95 -10.72 4.95
N SER A 128 -6.57 -9.69 5.54
CA SER A 128 -7.40 -8.75 4.79
C SER A 128 -6.56 -7.71 4.01
N ARG A 129 -7.28 -6.90 3.24
CA ARG A 129 -6.74 -5.74 2.52
C ARG A 129 -6.92 -4.47 3.32
N GLY A 130 -5.86 -3.67 3.38
CA GLY A 130 -5.94 -2.27 3.76
C GLY A 130 -6.89 -1.50 2.83
N ILE A 131 -7.50 -0.44 3.35
CA ILE A 131 -8.59 0.26 2.64
C ILE A 131 -8.19 0.83 1.28
N PHE A 132 -6.95 1.33 1.13
CA PHE A 132 -6.45 1.84 -0.14
C PHE A 132 -6.10 0.71 -1.10
N ALA A 133 -5.42 -0.34 -0.62
CA ALA A 133 -5.11 -1.52 -1.44
C ALA A 133 -6.38 -2.19 -1.98
N LYS A 134 -7.41 -2.32 -1.13
CA LYS A 134 -8.73 -2.80 -1.53
C LYS A 134 -9.29 -1.97 -2.69
N ARG A 135 -9.39 -0.65 -2.50
CA ARG A 135 -9.99 0.22 -3.53
C ARG A 135 -9.18 0.28 -4.82
N LEU A 136 -7.85 0.26 -4.75
CA LEU A 136 -7.01 0.24 -5.95
C LEU A 136 -7.24 -1.04 -6.76
N CYS A 137 -7.27 -2.21 -6.10
CA CYS A 137 -7.54 -3.49 -6.77
C CYS A 137 -8.97 -3.60 -7.31
N GLU A 138 -9.97 -3.02 -6.64
CA GLU A 138 -11.33 -2.92 -7.17
C GLU A 138 -11.39 -2.04 -8.43
N THR A 139 -10.64 -0.93 -8.43
CA THR A 139 -10.58 0.01 -9.57
C THR A 139 -9.84 -0.60 -10.76
N TYR A 140 -8.75 -1.34 -10.50
CA TYR A 140 -7.94 -1.98 -11.52
C TYR A 140 -7.73 -3.48 -11.23
N PRO A 141 -8.72 -4.34 -11.52
CA PRO A 141 -8.64 -5.77 -11.21
C PRO A 141 -7.50 -6.52 -11.91
N LYS A 142 -6.96 -5.97 -12.99
CA LYS A 142 -5.85 -6.52 -13.78
C LYS A 142 -4.49 -5.93 -13.43
N LEU A 143 -4.43 -4.93 -12.54
CA LEU A 143 -3.16 -4.31 -12.15
C LEU A 143 -2.28 -5.35 -11.43
N LEU A 144 -1.01 -5.44 -11.83
CA LEU A 144 -0.07 -6.34 -11.18
C LEU A 144 0.27 -5.80 -9.79
N VAL A 145 0.01 -6.56 -8.74
CA VAL A 145 0.19 -6.11 -7.35
C VAL A 145 0.95 -7.14 -6.53
N ILE A 146 1.82 -6.67 -5.64
CA ILE A 146 2.66 -7.51 -4.77
C ILE A 146 2.95 -6.79 -3.44
N GLU A 147 3.24 -7.54 -2.37
CA GLU A 147 3.76 -6.98 -1.12
C GLU A 147 5.30 -6.99 -1.05
N ASP A 148 5.85 -6.08 -0.23
CA ASP A 148 7.28 -6.01 0.08
C ASP A 148 7.86 -7.33 0.60
N THR A 149 7.08 -8.12 1.35
CA THR A 149 7.51 -9.42 1.88
C THR A 149 7.72 -10.47 0.78
N GLU A 150 6.96 -10.38 -0.31
CA GLU A 150 7.03 -11.31 -1.43
C GLU A 150 8.26 -11.05 -2.31
N LEU A 151 8.81 -9.83 -2.29
CA LEU A 151 10.05 -9.49 -3.03
C LEU A 151 11.26 -10.33 -2.56
N ASN A 152 11.25 -10.80 -1.30
CA ASN A 152 12.30 -11.67 -0.78
C ASN A 152 12.28 -13.08 -1.41
N LYS A 153 11.18 -13.45 -2.08
CA LYS A 153 11.04 -14.73 -2.77
C LYS A 153 11.43 -14.54 -4.23
N LYS A 154 12.62 -15.03 -4.62
CA LYS A 154 13.18 -14.86 -5.97
C LYS A 154 12.19 -15.19 -7.09
N THR A 155 11.38 -16.24 -6.94
CA THR A 155 10.35 -16.62 -7.90
C THR A 155 9.28 -15.54 -8.09
N GLN A 156 8.79 -14.94 -6.99
CA GLN A 156 7.76 -13.91 -7.05
C GLN A 156 8.32 -12.58 -7.59
N LEU A 157 9.52 -12.21 -7.14
CA LEU A 157 10.24 -11.04 -7.65
C LEU A 157 10.44 -11.13 -9.17
N ASN A 158 11.00 -12.23 -9.66
CA ASN A 158 11.26 -12.43 -11.08
C ASN A 158 9.97 -12.43 -11.90
N ARG A 159 8.91 -13.09 -11.39
CA ARG A 159 7.59 -13.08 -12.03
C ARG A 159 7.04 -11.67 -12.15
N PHE A 160 7.08 -10.89 -11.05
CA PHE A 160 6.63 -9.50 -11.06
C PHE A 160 7.38 -8.67 -12.10
N ILE A 161 8.72 -8.77 -12.11
CA ILE A 161 9.57 -8.04 -13.07
C ILE A 161 9.21 -8.41 -14.51
N GLN A 162 9.18 -9.71 -14.82
CA GLN A 162 8.93 -10.19 -16.17
C GLN A 162 7.54 -9.76 -16.66
N THR A 163 6.50 -9.95 -15.86
CA THR A 163 5.13 -9.59 -16.25
C THR A 163 4.96 -8.08 -16.45
N VAL A 164 5.63 -7.24 -15.66
CA VAL A 164 5.62 -5.78 -15.90
C VAL A 164 6.29 -5.43 -17.23
N LEU A 165 7.44 -6.03 -17.52
CA LEU A 165 8.20 -5.75 -18.74
C LEU A 165 7.52 -6.28 -20.01
N ASP A 166 6.80 -7.40 -19.91
CA ASP A 166 6.06 -7.99 -21.04
C ASP A 166 4.78 -7.22 -21.39
N HIS A 167 4.31 -6.32 -20.52
CA HIS A 167 3.02 -5.63 -20.65
C HIS A 167 3.15 -4.09 -20.66
N HIS A 168 4.37 -3.57 -20.81
CA HIS A 168 4.66 -2.14 -20.94
C HIS A 168 5.02 -1.78 -22.39
#